data_AF-A0A929ZM83-F1
#
_entry.id   AF-A0A929ZM83-F1
#
_cell.length_a   1.000
_cell.length_b   1.000
_cell.length_c   1.000
_cell.angle_alpha   90.00
_cell.angle_beta   90.00
_cell.angle_gamma   90.00
#
_symmetry.space_group_name_H-M   'P 1'
#
loop_
_entity.id
_entity.type
_entity.pdbx_description
1 polymer ?
#
loop_
_entity_poly.entity_id
_entity_poly.type
_entity_poly.pdbx_seq_one_letter_code
_entity_poly.pdbx_strand_id
1 'polypeptide(L)' 'GTIEAHEVTGGVPNLIISIPDMKEYSFGYLCYFFFIATAMTCYMIDINPFNQPGVEIYKKNMFRLLGKPTK' A
#
# COMPACT_ATOMS: atom_id res chain seq x y z
N GLY A 1 23.58 -9.70 12.05
CA GLY A 1 22.51 -10.73 12.22
C GLY A 1 21.68 -10.86 10.96
N THR A 2 20.35 -10.74 11.05
CA THR A 2 19.45 -10.93 9.88
C THR A 2 19.63 -9.88 8.78
N ILE A 3 19.69 -8.59 9.15
CA ILE A 3 19.89 -7.49 8.17
C ILE A 3 21.20 -7.69 7.40
N GLU A 4 22.28 -7.92 8.13
CA GLU A 4 23.61 -8.19 7.58
C GLU A 4 23.63 -9.40 6.63
N ALA A 5 22.95 -10.50 6.99
CA ALA A 5 22.86 -11.66 6.10
C ALA A 5 22.14 -11.33 4.79
N HIS A 6 21.07 -10.54 4.84
CA HIS A 6 20.34 -10.10 3.64
C HIS A 6 21.14 -9.10 2.80
N GLU A 7 21.85 -8.17 3.43
CA GLU A 7 22.62 -7.13 2.75
C GLU A 7 23.94 -7.66 2.17
N VAL A 8 24.79 -8.24 3.02
CA VAL A 8 26.17 -8.62 2.67
C VAL A 8 26.22 -9.92 1.86
N THR A 9 25.44 -10.92 2.28
CA THR A 9 25.47 -12.24 1.62
C THR A 9 24.39 -12.36 0.54
N GLY A 10 23.21 -11.78 0.79
CA GLY A 10 22.05 -11.89 -0.09
C GLY A 10 21.96 -10.82 -1.18
N GLY A 11 22.66 -9.69 -1.04
CA GLY A 11 22.54 -8.55 -1.96
C GLY A 11 21.14 -7.93 -2.00
N VAL A 12 20.33 -8.12 -0.96
CA VAL A 12 18.95 -7.63 -0.87
C VAL A 12 18.93 -6.27 -0.15
N PRO A 13 18.46 -5.19 -0.80
CA PRO A 13 18.31 -3.90 -0.15
C PRO A 13 17.28 -3.95 0.98
N ASN A 14 17.58 -3.31 2.12
CA ASN A 14 16.69 -3.24 3.27
C ASN A 14 16.34 -1.78 3.59
N LEU A 15 15.09 -1.54 3.95
CA LEU A 15 14.60 -0.28 4.50
C LEU A 15 14.16 -0.52 5.95
N ILE A 16 14.59 0.35 6.86
CA ILE A 16 14.23 0.26 8.28
C ILE A 16 13.46 1.52 8.66
N ILE A 17 12.23 1.35 9.13
CA ILE A 17 11.41 2.41 9.71
C ILE A 17 11.29 2.10 11.20
N SER A 18 11.86 2.97 12.04
CA SER A 18 11.83 2.83 13.49
C SER A 18 10.88 3.86 14.09
N ILE A 19 10.01 3.38 14.98
CA ILE A 19 9.10 4.23 15.78
C ILE A 19 9.49 4.09 17.27
N PRO A 20 9.28 5.13 18.08
CA PRO A 20 9.76 5.13 19.47
C PRO A 20 8.97 4.18 20.38
N ASP A 21 7.68 3.95 20.10
CA ASP A 21 6.81 3.02 20.80
C ASP A 21 5.60 2.61 19.95
N MET A 22 4.76 1.74 20.48
CA MET A 22 3.51 1.28 19.85
C MET A 22 2.28 2.07 20.31
N LYS A 23 2.44 3.28 20.87
CA LYS A 23 1.32 4.09 21.37
C LYS A 23 0.59 4.79 20.24
N GLU A 24 -0.56 5.33 20.56
CA GLU A 24 -1.51 5.95 19.63
C GLU A 24 -0.87 7.08 18.82
N TYR A 25 0.01 7.87 19.44
CA TYR A 25 0.72 8.95 18.77
C TYR A 25 1.69 8.42 17.70
N SER A 26 2.57 7.48 18.06
CA SER A 26 3.53 6.85 17.15
C SER A 26 2.84 6.11 16.02
N PHE A 27 1.75 5.41 16.32
CA PHE A 27 0.93 4.73 15.33
C PHE A 27 0.26 5.72 14.35
N GLY A 28 -0.35 6.79 14.87
CA GLY A 28 -0.97 7.82 14.03
C GLY A 28 0.05 8.49 13.10
N TYR A 29 1.24 8.78 13.61
CA TYR A 29 2.35 9.31 12.80
C TYR A 29 2.77 8.33 11.71
N LEU A 30 2.94 7.05 12.03
CA LEU A 30 3.32 6.01 11.07
C LEU A 30 2.28 5.85 9.96
N CYS A 31 0.99 5.86 10.29
CA CYS A 31 -0.09 5.83 9.30
C CYS A 31 0.01 7.02 8.34
N TYR A 32 0.17 8.24 8.87
CA TYR A 32 0.25 9.44 8.05
C TYR A 32 1.51 9.47 7.17
N PHE A 33 2.65 8.99 7.70
CA PHE A 33 3.87 8.78 6.94
C PHE A 33 3.61 7.90 5.71
N PHE A 34 2.96 6.75 5.87
CA PHE A 34 2.67 5.85 4.76
C PHE A 34 1.62 6.40 3.79
N PHE A 35 0.65 7.20 4.24
CA PHE A 35 -0.29 7.86 3.32
C PHE A 35 0.42 8.82 2.38
N ILE A 36 1.32 9.65 2.90
CA ILE A 36 2.12 10.58 2.08
C ILE A 36 3.06 9.78 1.18
N ALA A 37 3.79 8.81 1.73
CA ALA A 37 4.74 8.00 0.95
C ALA A 37 4.07 7.28 -0.22
N THR A 38 2.86 6.75 -0.01
CA THR A 38 2.06 6.11 -1.07
C THR A 38 1.69 7.12 -2.15
N ALA A 39 1.13 8.27 -1.77
CA ALA A 39 0.73 9.30 -2.73
C ALA A 39 1.92 9.80 -3.56
N MET A 40 3.06 10.08 -2.92
CA MET A 40 4.29 10.49 -3.58
C MET A 40 4.78 9.40 -4.55
N THR A 41 4.80 8.15 -4.12
CA THR A 41 5.26 7.03 -4.96
C THR A 41 4.38 6.87 -6.21
N CYS A 42 3.05 6.95 -6.06
CA CYS A 42 2.14 6.90 -7.21
C CYS A 42 2.42 8.00 -8.23
N TYR A 43 2.62 9.24 -7.77
CA TYR A 43 2.99 10.33 -8.66
C TYR A 43 4.36 10.12 -9.33
N MET A 44 5.34 9.56 -8.62
CA MET A 44 6.66 9.24 -9.19
C MET A 44 6.61 8.18 -10.30
N ILE A 45 5.59 7.32 -10.31
CA ILE A 45 5.39 6.28 -11.31
C ILE A 45 4.24 6.62 -12.28
N ASP A 46 3.84 7.89 -12.36
CA ASP A 46 2.80 8.41 -13.25
C ASP A 46 1.42 7.72 -13.11
N ILE A 47 1.05 7.32 -11.89
CA ILE A 47 -0.24 6.74 -11.54
C ILE A 47 -1.02 7.70 -10.63
N ASN A 48 -2.35 7.73 -10.78
CA ASN A 48 -3.22 8.48 -9.87
C ASN A 48 -3.39 7.72 -8.52
N PRO A 49 -2.93 8.26 -7.39
CA PRO A 49 -3.04 7.59 -6.08
C PRO A 49 -4.47 7.50 -5.52
N PHE A 50 -5.42 8.23 -6.10
CA PHE A 50 -6.76 8.44 -5.55
C PHE A 50 -7.87 7.81 -6.39
N ASN A 51 -7.54 6.83 -7.24
CA ASN A 51 -8.54 6.10 -8.01
C ASN A 51 -8.35 4.57 -7.95
N GLN A 52 -9.38 3.83 -8.35
CA GLN A 52 -9.33 2.37 -8.42
C GLN A 52 -10.25 1.79 -9.51
N PRO A 53 -10.09 2.14 -10.80
CA PRO A 53 -11.04 1.76 -11.85
C PRO A 53 -11.21 0.23 -12.02
N GLY A 54 -10.17 -0.55 -11.75
CA GLY A 54 -10.18 -2.00 -11.89
C GLY A 54 -11.22 -2.72 -11.02
N VAL A 55 -11.61 -2.14 -9.88
CA VAL A 55 -12.56 -2.80 -8.96
C VAL A 55 -13.96 -2.88 -9.56
N GLU A 56 -14.32 -1.96 -10.45
CA GLU A 56 -15.64 -1.94 -11.06
C GLU A 56 -15.84 -3.07 -12.07
N ILE A 57 -14.76 -3.62 -12.62
CA ILE A 57 -14.80 -4.73 -13.58
C ILE A 57 -15.35 -5.99 -12.90
N TYR A 58 -14.77 -6.39 -11.77
CA TYR A 58 -15.23 -7.60 -11.08
C TYR A 58 -16.61 -7.40 -10.45
N LYS A 59 -16.92 -6.19 -9.94
CA LYS A 59 -18.26 -5.88 -9.40
C LYS A 59 -19.34 -6.02 -10.46
N LYS A 60 -19.11 -5.54 -11.69
CA LYS A 60 -20.04 -5.72 -12.82
C LYS A 60 -20.24 -7.19 -13.16
N ASN A 61 -19.17 -7.97 -13.21
CA ASN A 61 -19.25 -9.41 -13.46
C ASN A 61 -20.04 -10.13 -12.36
N MET A 62 -19.78 -9.81 -11.10
CA MET A 62 -20.50 -10.36 -9.95
C MET A 62 -21.99 -10.01 -10.02
N PHE A 63 -22.35 -8.75 -10.27
CA PHE A 63 -23.76 -8.35 -10.36
C PHE A 63 -24.51 -9.02 -11.50
N ARG A 64 -23.86 -9.19 -12.65
CA ARG A 64 -24.41 -9.96 -13.78
C ARG A 64 -24.69 -11.41 -13.39
N LEU A 65 -23.76 -12.06 -12.69
CA LEU A 65 -23.92 -13.46 -12.25
C LEU A 65 -25.00 -13.62 -11.16
N LEU A 66 -25.19 -12.60 -10.32
CA LEU A 66 -26.22 -12.58 -9.28
C LEU A 66 -27.60 -12.15 -9.79
N GLY A 67 -27.75 -11.86 -11.09
CA GLY A 67 -29.02 -11.41 -11.66
C GLY A 67 -29.51 -10.07 -11.11
N LYS A 68 -28.60 -9.20 -10.63
CA LYS A 68 -28.98 -7.91 -10.07
C LYS A 68 -29.63 -7.05 -11.18
N PRO A 69 -30.87 -6.55 -10.98
CA PRO A 69 -31.55 -5.75 -11.99
C PRO A 69 -30.77 -4.46 -12.26
N THR A 70 -30.54 -4.17 -13.54
CA THR A 70 -29.97 -2.89 -13.98
C THR A 70 -31.05 -1.83 -13.89
N LYS A 71 -30.74 -0.70 -13.25
CA LYS A 71 -31.54 0.52 -13.40
C LYS A 71 -31.41 1.06 -14.82
#